data_AF-A0A423UQ95-F1
#
_entry.id   AF-A0A423UQ95-F1
#
_cell.length_a   1.000
_cell.length_b   1.000
_cell.length_c   1.000
_cell.angle_alpha   90.00
_cell.angle_beta   90.00
_cell.angle_gamma   90.00
#
_symmetry.space_group_name_H-M   'P 1'
#
loop_
_entity.id
_entity.type
_entity.pdbx_description
1 polymer ?
#
loop_
_entity_poly.entity_id
_entity_poly.type
_entity_poly.pdbx_seq_one_letter_code
_entity_poly.pdbx_strand_id
1 'polypeptide(L)'
;MDFLNPRALRWKIAALAATACCAVAAVVGFLVHDATRERGLRVGTDRTLTRLIAAEREYDRTGRAPADIDVRSRGELPEPLARDLAGFAERPGTDQPDVGGYATWYDADPPNWFWMWGAVEVDDDRFLVVRDDMSTEVRSLQLLDRSIVKSVLAALLFVVPLAALATEPINRRLRHGARTARRIADGDLDARIGTAGRARDEVTEMAAAVDDMAAALQRRLDDERRFTADVAHELRTPLMGLVTAAGLLPEEDEATGLVRDRLRALSAMVEDLLEISRLDAGAERARLDPVPLGELVADVVRRTGTDTRVTVAEAEVVETDPRRVERIVVNLVTNAHRHGGAPVEVTVAGGRITVRDHGSGFPPDLLERGPQRFRTGAGERGRGHGLGLTVAQGQAEVLGARLTFANAPDGGAVATLDLAPRPA
;
A
#
# COMPACT_ATOMS: atom_id res chain seq x y z
N MET A 1 -1.07 15.75 -8.64
CA MET A 1 -1.24 16.64 -7.47
C MET A 1 -0.99 15.92 -6.12
N ASP A 2 -0.06 14.97 -6.07
CA ASP A 2 0.17 14.11 -4.87
C ASP A 2 1.19 14.69 -3.87
N PHE A 3 1.68 15.91 -4.10
CA PHE A 3 2.71 16.55 -3.27
C PHE A 3 2.19 17.08 -1.92
N LEU A 4 0.90 17.42 -1.84
CA LEU A 4 0.31 18.06 -0.66
C LEU A 4 -0.50 17.13 0.26
N ASN A 5 -0.47 15.81 0.06
CA ASN A 5 -1.27 14.90 0.91
C ASN A 5 -0.69 14.83 2.34
N PRO A 6 -1.36 15.39 3.37
CA PRO A 6 -0.84 15.45 4.74
C PRO A 6 -0.80 14.06 5.41
N ARG A 7 -1.49 13.06 4.86
CA ARG A 7 -1.46 11.68 5.35
C ARG A 7 -0.22 10.91 4.88
N ALA A 8 0.58 11.46 3.97
CA ALA A 8 1.79 10.80 3.49
C ALA A 8 2.81 10.62 4.63
N LEU A 9 3.48 9.47 4.65
CA LEU A 9 4.46 9.12 5.68
C LEU A 9 5.57 10.18 5.85
N ARG A 10 5.97 10.86 4.75
CA ARG A 10 6.94 11.96 4.79
C ARG A 10 6.53 13.13 5.68
N TRP A 11 5.24 13.49 5.71
CA TRP A 11 4.74 14.58 6.56
C TRP A 11 4.67 14.17 8.02
N LYS A 12 4.42 12.87 8.30
CA LYS A 12 4.48 12.33 9.67
C LYS A 12 5.91 12.36 10.22
N ILE A 13 6.89 11.92 9.44
CA ILE A 13 8.31 11.95 9.84
C ILE A 13 8.80 13.39 9.98
N ALA A 14 8.48 14.26 9.03
CA ALA A 14 8.82 15.67 9.11
C ALA A 14 8.18 16.37 10.33
N ALA A 15 6.92 16.04 10.65
CA ALA A 15 6.25 16.52 11.85
C ALA A 15 6.91 16.01 13.13
N LEU A 16 7.33 14.74 13.18
CA LEU A 16 8.01 14.16 14.35
C LEU A 16 9.39 14.81 14.56
N ALA A 17 10.15 15.00 13.47
CA ALA A 17 11.41 15.74 13.50
C ALA A 17 11.23 17.21 13.93
N ALA A 18 10.20 17.89 13.42
CA ALA A 18 9.85 19.24 13.84
C ALA A 18 9.50 19.30 15.33
N THR A 19 8.69 18.35 15.81
CA THR A 19 8.27 18.29 17.21
C THR A 19 9.46 18.06 18.13
N ALA A 20 10.36 17.13 17.77
CA ALA A 20 11.59 16.90 18.53
C ALA A 20 12.50 18.14 18.54
N CYS A 21 12.65 18.81 17.40
CA CYS A 21 13.45 20.04 17.29
C CYS A 21 12.86 21.18 18.15
N CYS A 22 11.53 21.38 18.10
CA CYS A 22 10.82 22.33 18.95
C CYS A 22 10.96 22.00 20.45
N ALA A 23 10.88 20.73 20.82
CA ALA A 23 11.02 20.30 22.22
C ALA A 23 12.43 20.58 22.75
N VAL A 24 13.47 20.21 22.00
CA VAL A 24 14.86 20.51 22.35
C VAL A 24 15.08 22.02 22.45
N ALA A 25 14.58 22.79 21.49
CA ALA A 25 14.68 24.23 21.49
C ALA A 25 13.98 24.89 22.69
N ALA A 26 12.80 24.41 23.07
CA ALA A 26 12.06 24.92 24.21
C ALA A 26 12.82 24.66 25.53
N VAL A 27 13.36 23.44 25.70
CA VAL A 27 14.16 23.09 26.89
C VAL A 27 15.44 23.92 26.97
N VAL A 28 16.20 23.98 25.89
CA VAL A 28 17.45 24.76 25.85
C VAL A 28 17.16 26.25 26.03
N GLY A 29 16.14 26.77 25.35
CA GLY A 29 15.75 28.18 25.46
C GLY A 29 15.35 28.57 26.87
N PHE A 30 14.55 27.73 27.55
CA PHE A 30 14.16 27.94 28.94
C PHE A 30 15.37 27.91 29.88
N LEU A 31 16.26 26.92 29.73
CA LEU A 31 17.47 26.81 30.56
C LEU A 31 18.41 28.00 30.39
N VAL A 32 18.62 28.46 29.16
CA VAL A 32 19.48 29.62 28.90
C VAL A 32 18.83 30.90 29.41
N HIS A 33 17.52 31.06 29.24
CA HIS A 33 16.79 32.22 29.78
C HIS A 33 16.90 32.29 31.31
N ASP A 34 16.60 31.19 32.00
CA ASP A 34 16.62 31.11 33.46
C ASP A 34 18.04 31.35 34.01
N ALA A 35 19.05 30.69 33.43
CA ALA A 35 20.44 30.88 33.83
C ALA A 35 20.95 32.31 33.56
N THR A 36 20.49 32.96 32.47
CA THR A 36 20.87 34.34 32.16
C THR A 36 20.16 35.32 33.10
N ARG A 37 18.91 35.05 33.45
CA ARG A 37 18.13 35.87 34.38
C ARG A 37 18.74 35.83 35.78
N GLU A 38 19.07 34.63 36.25
CA GLU A 38 19.71 34.46 37.55
C GLU A 38 21.08 35.13 37.60
N ARG A 39 21.90 35.01 36.54
CA ARG A 39 23.17 35.73 36.45
C ARG A 39 22.98 37.25 36.46
N GLY A 40 22.00 37.75 35.70
CA GLY A 40 21.69 39.18 35.67
C GLY A 40 21.34 39.70 37.06
N LEU A 41 20.43 39.01 37.77
CA LEU A 41 20.05 39.36 39.13
C LEU A 41 21.23 39.33 40.10
N ARG A 42 22.07 38.29 40.07
CA ARG A 42 23.26 38.19 40.93
C ARG A 42 24.24 39.34 40.69
N VAL A 43 24.50 39.68 39.42
CA VAL A 43 25.37 40.82 39.06
C VAL A 43 24.78 42.14 39.52
N GLY A 44 23.46 42.31 39.41
CA GLY A 44 22.75 43.47 39.93
C GLY A 44 22.89 43.58 41.45
N THR A 45 22.62 42.49 42.19
CA THR A 45 22.75 42.45 43.65
C THR A 45 24.16 42.80 44.10
N ASP A 46 25.19 42.21 43.50
CA ASP A 46 26.58 42.45 43.86
C ASP A 46 27.01 43.90 43.58
N ARG A 47 26.56 44.47 42.45
CA ARG A 47 26.76 45.89 42.11
C ARG A 47 26.11 46.80 43.14
N THR A 48 24.85 46.54 43.49
CA THR A 48 24.09 47.33 44.45
C THR A 48 24.69 47.23 45.85
N LEU A 49 25.05 46.04 46.32
CA LEU A 49 25.71 45.84 47.61
C LEU A 49 27.05 46.57 47.66
N THR A 50 27.87 46.47 46.61
CA THR A 50 29.17 47.17 46.56
C THR A 50 29.00 48.68 46.69
N ARG A 51 28.01 49.27 46.01
CA ARG A 51 27.69 50.70 46.13
C ARG A 51 27.18 51.06 47.53
N LEU A 52 26.34 50.20 48.12
CA LEU A 52 25.77 50.39 49.46
C LEU A 52 26.86 50.35 50.55
N ILE A 53 27.78 49.39 50.48
CA ILE A 53 28.94 49.27 51.40
C ILE A 53 29.86 50.49 51.26
N ALA A 54 30.11 50.97 50.04
CA ALA A 54 30.91 52.17 49.82
C ALA A 54 30.24 53.42 50.41
N ALA A 55 28.92 53.52 50.28
CA ALA A 55 28.11 54.61 50.79
C ALA A 55 28.11 54.70 52.31
N GLU A 56 27.88 53.56 52.97
CA GLU A 56 27.88 53.45 54.42
C GLU A 56 29.25 53.83 54.99
N ARG A 57 30.35 53.31 54.43
CA ARG A 57 31.71 53.70 54.84
C ARG A 57 32.04 55.18 54.65
N GLU A 58 31.36 55.87 53.75
CA GLU A 58 31.50 57.32 53.58
C GLU A 58 30.61 58.09 54.55
N TYR A 59 29.40 57.61 54.81
CA TYR A 59 28.50 58.15 55.82
C TYR A 59 29.12 58.05 57.22
N ASP A 60 29.69 56.91 57.59
CA ASP A 60 30.37 56.70 58.87
C ASP A 60 31.53 57.68 59.08
N ARG A 61 32.20 58.05 57.98
CA ARG A 61 33.38 58.92 58.02
C ARG A 61 33.01 60.41 58.05
N THR A 62 31.91 60.79 57.40
CA THR A 62 31.56 62.20 57.15
C THR A 62 30.27 62.66 57.82
N GLY A 63 29.45 61.73 58.30
CA GLY A 63 28.09 61.96 58.81
C GLY A 63 27.10 62.43 57.75
N ARG A 64 27.44 62.34 56.46
CA ARG A 64 26.59 62.77 55.34
C ARG A 64 26.51 61.68 54.27
N ALA A 65 25.33 61.52 53.70
CA ALA A 65 25.14 60.60 52.58
C ALA A 65 25.80 61.15 51.30
N PRO A 66 26.37 60.28 50.45
CA PRO A 66 26.81 60.66 49.10
C PRO A 66 25.67 61.27 48.28
N ALA A 67 26.03 62.13 47.31
CA ALA A 67 25.03 62.90 46.55
C ALA A 67 24.09 62.04 45.67
N ASP A 68 24.47 60.80 45.36
CA ASP A 68 23.70 59.84 44.56
C ASP A 68 22.87 58.86 45.39
N ILE A 69 22.77 59.08 46.71
CA ILE A 69 22.15 58.15 47.67
C ILE A 69 21.09 58.86 48.51
N ASP A 70 19.89 58.26 48.54
CA ASP A 70 18.78 58.80 49.29
C ASP A 70 18.85 58.30 50.75
N VAL A 71 18.62 59.20 51.72
CA VAL A 71 18.35 58.80 53.12
C VAL A 71 16.84 58.76 53.30
N ARG A 72 16.30 57.63 53.73
CA ARG A 72 14.85 57.43 53.92
C ARG A 72 14.52 56.84 55.28
N SER A 73 13.31 57.12 55.76
CA SER A 73 12.76 56.45 56.95
C SER A 73 12.14 55.10 56.60
N ARG A 74 11.90 54.23 57.59
CA ARG A 74 11.30 52.90 57.34
C ARG A 74 9.95 52.97 56.62
N GLY A 75 9.15 54.00 56.89
CA GLY A 75 7.83 54.22 56.25
C GLY A 75 7.90 54.63 54.78
N GLU A 76 9.08 55.03 54.29
CA GLU A 76 9.31 55.48 52.90
C GLU A 76 10.02 54.42 52.05
N LEU A 77 10.36 53.27 52.64
CA LEU A 77 10.94 52.12 51.94
C LEU A 77 9.85 51.30 51.23
N PRO A 78 10.16 50.69 50.07
CA PRO A 78 9.29 49.69 49.46
C PRO A 78 9.03 48.52 50.43
N GLU A 79 7.79 48.04 50.50
CA GLU A 79 7.39 46.96 51.43
C GLU A 79 8.31 45.73 51.41
N PRO A 80 8.81 45.24 50.25
CA PRO A 80 9.71 44.08 50.22
C PRO A 80 11.04 44.35 50.94
N LEU A 81 11.65 45.52 50.75
CA LEU A 81 12.89 45.90 51.42
C LEU A 81 12.69 46.12 52.91
N ALA A 82 11.61 46.79 53.31
CA ALA A 82 11.29 47.02 54.71
C ALA A 82 11.11 45.70 55.47
N ARG A 83 10.51 44.69 54.82
CA ARG A 83 10.32 43.34 55.38
C ARG A 83 11.64 42.61 55.54
N ASP A 84 12.49 42.61 54.51
CA ASP A 84 13.78 41.92 54.56
C ASP A 84 14.70 42.54 55.62
N LEU A 85 14.73 43.87 55.73
CA LEU A 85 15.46 44.60 56.77
C LEU A 85 14.94 44.31 58.18
N ALA A 86 13.62 44.25 58.38
CA ALA A 86 13.03 43.89 59.67
C ALA A 86 13.41 42.45 60.09
N GLY A 87 13.50 41.52 59.14
CA GLY A 87 13.91 40.14 59.40
C GLY A 87 15.34 39.99 59.92
N PHE A 88 16.23 40.94 59.62
CA PHE A 88 17.59 40.98 60.19
C PHE A 88 17.60 41.50 61.62
N ALA A 89 16.79 42.51 61.94
CA ALA A 89 16.69 43.09 63.28
C ALA A 89 16.15 42.09 64.35
N GLU A 90 15.37 41.10 63.93
CA GLU A 90 14.78 40.08 64.82
C GLU A 90 15.71 38.88 65.11
N ARG A 91 16.91 38.81 64.51
CA ARG A 91 17.88 37.71 64.72
C ARG A 91 19.24 38.23 65.24
N PRO A 92 19.36 38.58 66.53
CA PRO A 92 20.65 38.93 67.11
C PRO A 92 21.48 37.66 67.35
N GLY A 93 22.60 37.49 66.64
CA GLY A 93 23.68 36.58 67.05
C GLY A 93 24.03 35.38 66.16
N THR A 94 24.08 35.51 64.83
CA THR A 94 24.71 34.48 63.97
C THR A 94 26.12 34.88 63.55
N ASP A 95 27.12 34.10 63.98
CA ASP A 95 28.57 34.15 63.65
C ASP A 95 28.86 33.81 62.16
N GLN A 96 28.22 34.51 61.22
CA GLN A 96 28.57 34.44 59.80
C GLN A 96 29.14 35.80 59.38
N PRO A 97 30.36 35.88 58.81
CA PRO A 97 30.98 37.15 58.50
C PRO A 97 30.20 37.89 57.41
N ASP A 98 29.78 39.11 57.75
CA ASP A 98 29.43 40.26 56.90
C ASP A 98 28.38 40.09 55.79
N VAL A 99 27.08 40.30 56.11
CA VAL A 99 26.11 41.24 55.45
C VAL A 99 24.88 41.44 56.39
N GLY A 100 25.07 41.59 57.70
CA GLY A 100 23.96 41.75 58.65
C GLY A 100 23.44 43.18 58.66
N GLY A 101 22.52 43.53 57.74
CA GLY A 101 21.94 44.88 57.66
C GLY A 101 21.65 45.40 56.26
N TYR A 102 22.05 44.68 55.20
CA TYR A 102 21.80 45.07 53.82
C TYR A 102 20.67 44.23 53.22
N ALA A 103 19.72 44.87 52.57
CA ALA A 103 18.68 44.21 51.79
C ALA A 103 18.73 44.68 50.34
N THR A 104 18.48 43.77 49.40
CA THR A 104 18.33 44.12 47.98
C THR A 104 17.04 43.54 47.43
N TRP A 105 16.41 44.25 46.51
CA TRP A 105 15.16 43.83 45.88
C TRP A 105 15.13 44.29 44.43
N TYR A 106 14.82 43.35 43.53
CA TYR A 106 14.57 43.67 42.13
C TYR A 106 13.08 43.94 41.93
N ASP A 107 12.76 45.17 41.53
CA ASP A 107 11.40 45.55 41.17
C ASP A 107 11.10 44.95 39.80
N ALA A 108 10.21 43.96 39.76
CA ALA A 108 9.82 43.27 38.53
C ALA A 108 8.57 43.89 37.88
N ASP A 109 7.91 44.84 38.55
CA ASP A 109 6.60 45.33 38.16
C ASP A 109 6.72 46.60 37.27
N PRO A 110 5.92 46.73 36.20
CA PRO A 110 5.86 47.97 35.42
C PRO A 110 5.34 49.14 36.27
N PRO A 111 5.89 50.37 36.14
CA PRO A 111 6.90 50.81 35.18
C PRO A 111 8.35 50.64 35.65
N ASN A 112 8.60 50.06 36.82
CA ASN A 112 9.90 50.04 37.51
C ASN A 112 10.72 48.75 37.32
N TRP A 113 10.28 47.84 36.45
CA TRP A 113 10.90 46.57 36.05
C TRP A 113 12.40 46.57 35.67
N PHE A 114 13.08 47.71 35.76
CA PHE A 114 14.51 47.90 35.52
C PHE A 114 15.24 48.48 36.74
N TRP A 115 14.60 48.64 37.90
CA TRP A 115 15.25 49.12 39.11
C TRP A 115 15.62 47.97 40.04
N MET A 116 16.89 47.93 40.42
CA MET A 116 17.35 47.18 41.57
C MET A 116 17.54 48.12 42.74
N TRP A 117 16.87 47.84 43.83
CA TRP A 117 16.91 48.63 45.05
C TRP A 117 17.82 47.95 46.07
N GLY A 118 18.58 48.75 46.81
CA GLY A 118 19.34 48.31 47.97
C GLY A 118 19.11 49.26 49.13
N ALA A 119 19.02 48.73 50.35
CA ALA A 119 18.93 49.54 51.55
C ALA A 119 19.77 48.97 52.71
N VAL A 120 20.36 49.86 53.52
CA VAL A 120 21.08 49.53 54.76
C VAL A 120 20.68 50.49 55.86
N GLU A 121 20.54 49.99 57.08
CA GLU A 121 20.25 50.78 58.28
C GLU A 121 21.54 51.43 58.80
N VAL A 122 21.51 52.74 59.05
CA VAL A 122 22.71 53.48 59.48
C VAL A 122 22.51 54.20 60.82
N ASP A 123 21.26 54.53 61.16
CA ASP A 123 20.90 55.07 62.48
C ASP A 123 19.42 54.73 62.77
N ASP A 124 18.96 54.96 64.01
CA ASP A 124 17.57 54.68 64.44
C ASP A 124 16.56 55.30 63.44
N ASP A 125 15.87 54.43 62.69
CA ASP A 125 14.90 54.76 61.63
C ASP A 125 15.46 55.54 60.42
N ARG A 126 16.76 55.42 60.13
CA ARG A 126 17.40 56.03 58.94
C ARG A 126 18.13 54.99 58.10
N PHE A 127 17.70 54.87 56.84
CA PHE A 127 18.23 53.92 55.88
C PHE A 127 18.88 54.65 54.69
N LEU A 128 20.07 54.23 54.31
CA LEU A 128 20.65 54.59 53.02
C LEU A 128 20.01 53.73 51.93
N VAL A 129 19.49 54.36 50.88
CA VAL A 129 18.80 53.70 49.78
C VAL A 129 19.50 53.99 48.46
N VAL A 130 19.89 52.93 47.76
CA VAL A 130 20.51 52.98 46.43
C VAL A 130 19.56 52.36 45.41
N ARG A 131 19.58 52.90 44.20
CA ARG A 131 18.91 52.33 43.03
C ARG A 131 19.90 52.17 41.89
N ASP A 132 20.00 50.95 41.37
CA ASP A 132 20.79 50.64 40.18
C ASP A 132 19.88 50.30 38.99
N ASP A 133 20.30 50.78 37.82
CA ASP A 133 19.63 50.51 36.54
C ASP A 133 20.02 49.11 36.02
N MET A 134 19.02 48.24 35.88
CA MET A 134 19.08 46.89 35.32
C MET A 134 18.69 46.85 33.84
N SER A 135 18.50 48.01 33.19
CA SER A 135 18.03 48.08 31.80
C SER A 135 18.98 47.40 30.81
N THR A 136 20.27 47.27 31.15
CA THR A 136 21.27 46.53 30.39
C THR A 136 21.07 45.02 30.48
N GLU A 137 20.87 44.49 31.68
CA GLU A 137 20.64 43.08 31.98
C GLU A 137 19.31 42.65 31.34
N VAL A 138 18.27 43.46 31.52
CA VAL A 138 16.94 43.26 30.91
C VAL A 138 16.99 43.27 29.38
N ARG A 139 17.69 44.24 28.76
CA ARG A 139 17.88 44.27 27.29
C ARG A 139 18.65 43.06 26.80
N SER A 140 19.67 42.61 27.53
CA SER A 140 20.45 41.44 27.14
C SER A 140 19.60 40.18 27.13
N LEU A 141 18.74 39.98 28.13
CA LEU A 141 17.73 38.91 28.16
C LEU A 141 16.77 38.99 26.97
N GLN A 142 16.18 40.16 26.69
CA GLN A 142 15.25 40.33 25.57
C GLN A 142 15.90 40.07 24.20
N LEU A 143 17.17 40.46 24.03
CA LEU A 143 17.94 40.15 22.82
C LEU A 143 18.19 38.65 22.69
N LEU A 144 18.53 38.00 23.80
CA LEU A 144 18.75 36.56 23.87
C LEU A 144 17.47 35.81 23.47
N ASP A 145 16.32 36.13 24.08
CA ASP A 145 15.02 35.52 23.75
C ASP A 145 14.66 35.67 22.27
N ARG A 146 14.83 36.88 21.71
CA ARG A 146 14.59 37.13 20.28
C ARG A 146 15.53 36.31 19.39
N SER A 147 16.79 36.15 19.79
CA SER A 147 17.76 35.35 19.05
C SER A 147 17.46 33.85 19.10
N ILE A 148 16.96 33.34 20.24
CA ILE A 148 16.49 31.95 20.37
C ILE A 148 15.34 31.72 19.40
N VAL A 149 14.29 32.55 19.43
CA VAL A 149 13.11 32.38 18.57
C VAL A 149 13.50 32.40 17.08
N LYS A 150 14.35 33.33 16.66
CA LYS A 150 14.84 33.40 15.28
C LYS A 150 15.63 32.15 14.88
N SER A 151 16.47 31.64 15.78
CA SER A 151 17.28 30.43 15.55
C SER A 151 16.40 29.19 15.40
N VAL A 152 15.33 29.07 16.20
CA VAL A 152 14.36 27.97 16.10
C VAL A 152 13.59 28.01 14.80
N LEU A 153 13.10 29.19 14.40
CA LEU A 153 12.40 29.36 13.12
C LEU A 153 13.32 29.03 11.94
N ALA A 154 14.57 29.48 11.98
CA ALA A 154 15.57 29.14 10.97
C ALA A 154 15.83 27.63 10.94
N ALA A 155 16.02 26.98 12.09
CA ALA A 155 16.24 25.54 12.16
C ALA A 155 15.05 24.75 11.58
N LEU A 156 13.82 25.12 11.92
CA LEU A 156 12.60 24.49 11.37
C LEU A 156 12.50 24.66 9.85
N LEU A 157 12.85 25.84 9.33
CA LEU A 157 12.85 26.13 7.90
C LEU A 157 13.75 25.18 7.11
N PHE A 158 14.85 24.70 7.69
CA PHE A 158 15.77 23.76 7.04
C PHE A 158 15.50 22.29 7.36
N VAL A 159 15.20 21.96 8.62
CA VAL A 159 15.03 20.56 9.08
C VAL A 159 13.78 19.93 8.46
N VAL A 160 12.67 20.67 8.37
CA VAL A 160 11.40 20.12 7.85
C VAL A 160 11.49 19.74 6.38
N PRO A 161 11.94 20.62 5.46
CA PRO A 161 12.12 20.25 4.06
C PRO A 161 13.16 19.15 3.87
N LEU A 162 14.28 19.20 4.61
CA LEU A 162 15.33 18.19 4.51
C LEU A 162 14.82 16.81 4.92
N ALA A 163 14.09 16.69 6.02
CA ALA A 163 13.47 15.45 6.46
C ALA A 163 12.44 14.91 5.43
N ALA A 164 11.63 15.81 4.85
CA ALA A 164 10.65 15.43 3.83
C ALA A 164 11.34 14.91 2.55
N LEU A 165 12.40 15.58 2.10
CA LEU A 165 13.19 15.18 0.93
C LEU A 165 13.94 13.87 1.14
N ALA A 166 14.55 13.67 2.31
CA ALA A 166 15.28 12.45 2.65
C ALA A 166 14.37 11.20 2.65
N THR A 167 13.08 11.36 2.97
CA THR A 167 12.11 10.26 3.04
C THR A 167 11.47 9.92 1.69
N GLU A 168 11.45 10.87 0.75
CA GLU A 168 10.80 10.70 -0.56
C GLU A 168 11.30 9.48 -1.36
N PRO A 169 12.61 9.23 -1.54
CA PRO A 169 13.09 8.10 -2.33
C PRO A 169 12.67 6.75 -1.75
N ILE A 170 12.70 6.59 -0.42
CA ILE A 170 12.27 5.37 0.28
C ILE A 170 10.78 5.11 0.04
N ASN A 171 9.94 6.13 0.22
CA ASN A 171 8.50 6.01 -0.02
C ASN A 171 8.17 5.65 -1.46
N ARG A 172 8.89 6.22 -2.44
CA ARG A 172 8.70 5.87 -3.85
C ARG A 172 9.01 4.40 -4.12
N ARG A 173 10.12 3.88 -3.57
CA ARG A 173 10.49 2.46 -3.66
C ARG A 173 9.43 1.55 -3.04
N LEU A 174 8.96 1.85 -1.83
CA LEU A 174 7.91 1.08 -1.15
C LEU A 174 6.60 1.06 -1.95
N ARG A 175 6.18 2.22 -2.49
CA ARG A 175 4.98 2.29 -3.35
C ARG A 175 5.13 1.50 -4.64
N HIS A 176 6.31 1.50 -5.23
CA HIS A 176 6.59 0.69 -6.42
C HIS A 176 6.53 -0.81 -6.10
N GLY A 177 7.24 -1.25 -5.07
CA GLY A 177 7.21 -2.64 -4.62
C GLY A 177 5.80 -3.12 -4.27
N ALA A 178 5.01 -2.32 -3.56
CA ALA A 178 3.63 -2.65 -3.23
C ALA A 178 2.71 -2.78 -4.45
N ARG A 179 2.90 -1.96 -5.49
CA ARG A 179 2.14 -2.06 -6.73
C ARG A 179 2.50 -3.33 -7.51
N THR A 180 3.79 -3.65 -7.57
CA THR A 180 4.25 -4.87 -8.25
C THR A 180 3.81 -6.13 -7.50
N ALA A 181 3.90 -6.15 -6.16
CA ALA A 181 3.38 -7.26 -5.37
C ALA A 181 1.88 -7.50 -5.60
N ARG A 182 1.07 -6.45 -5.77
CA ARG A 182 -0.35 -6.60 -6.13
C ARG A 182 -0.54 -7.20 -7.52
N ARG A 183 0.24 -6.76 -8.52
CA ARG A 183 0.22 -7.38 -9.86
C ARG A 183 0.53 -8.88 -9.80
N ILE A 184 1.54 -9.26 -9.02
CA ILE A 184 1.90 -10.68 -8.80
C ILE A 184 0.72 -11.43 -8.16
N ALA A 185 0.07 -10.85 -7.15
CA ALA A 185 -1.11 -11.43 -6.51
C ALA A 185 -2.33 -11.53 -7.45
N ASP A 186 -2.46 -10.60 -8.40
CA ASP A 186 -3.49 -10.58 -9.43
C ASP A 186 -3.18 -11.54 -10.61
N GLY A 187 -2.06 -12.27 -10.57
CA GLY A 187 -1.71 -13.33 -11.52
C GLY A 187 -0.58 -13.00 -12.51
N ASP A 188 -0.04 -11.79 -12.47
CA ASP A 188 1.11 -11.38 -13.30
C ASP A 188 2.42 -11.84 -12.65
N LEU A 189 2.72 -13.13 -12.78
CA LEU A 189 3.89 -13.77 -12.19
C LEU A 189 5.21 -13.42 -12.86
N ASP A 190 5.20 -12.69 -13.98
CA ASP A 190 6.42 -12.16 -14.63
C ASP A 190 6.82 -10.79 -14.08
N ALA A 191 5.92 -10.11 -13.37
CA ALA A 191 6.22 -8.84 -12.75
C ALA A 191 7.33 -9.00 -11.69
N ARG A 192 8.32 -8.10 -11.72
CA ARG A 192 9.43 -8.05 -10.76
C ARG A 192 9.53 -6.66 -10.17
N ILE A 193 9.78 -6.58 -8.87
CA ILE A 193 10.03 -5.31 -8.17
C ILE A 193 11.36 -4.73 -8.66
N GLY A 194 12.36 -5.60 -8.87
CA GLY A 194 13.66 -5.22 -9.37
C GLY A 194 14.52 -4.52 -8.31
N THR A 195 15.83 -4.63 -8.48
CA THR A 195 16.82 -3.99 -7.60
C THR A 195 17.13 -2.57 -8.10
N ALA A 196 16.15 -1.67 -7.96
CA ALA A 196 16.33 -0.25 -8.28
C ALA A 196 17.18 0.48 -7.21
N GLY A 197 18.44 0.07 -7.04
CA GLY A 197 19.41 0.72 -6.18
C GLY A 197 20.57 -0.18 -5.75
N ARG A 198 21.79 0.35 -5.78
CA ARG A 198 23.02 -0.30 -5.24
C ARG A 198 23.10 -0.29 -3.70
N ALA A 199 22.05 0.17 -3.01
CA ALA A 199 22.05 0.24 -1.56
C ALA A 199 21.59 -1.10 -1.00
N ARG A 200 22.43 -1.76 -0.18
CA ARG A 200 22.01 -2.89 0.67
C ARG A 200 21.19 -2.32 1.83
N ASP A 201 19.93 -1.98 1.54
CA ASP A 201 18.94 -1.59 2.54
C ASP A 201 17.89 -2.71 2.71
N GLU A 202 17.17 -2.67 3.83
CA GLU A 202 16.12 -3.64 4.18
C GLU A 202 15.00 -3.67 3.12
N VAL A 203 14.80 -2.56 2.40
CA VAL A 203 13.83 -2.45 1.31
C VAL A 203 14.27 -3.30 0.11
N THR A 204 15.56 -3.32 -0.21
CA THR A 204 16.13 -4.12 -1.30
C THR A 204 16.10 -5.61 -0.96
N GLU A 205 16.35 -5.98 0.30
CA GLU A 205 16.22 -7.37 0.76
C GLU A 205 14.76 -7.85 0.68
N MET A 206 13.81 -7.02 1.12
CA MET A 206 12.39 -7.34 0.98
C MET A 206 11.96 -7.48 -0.48
N ALA A 207 12.45 -6.62 -1.38
CA ALA A 207 12.17 -6.70 -2.80
C ALA A 207 12.69 -8.01 -3.41
N ALA A 208 13.92 -8.41 -3.07
CA ALA A 208 14.51 -9.66 -3.52
C ALA A 208 13.71 -10.89 -3.04
N ALA A 209 13.30 -10.90 -1.76
CA ALA A 209 12.50 -12.00 -1.21
C ALA A 209 11.13 -12.16 -1.92
N VAL A 210 10.49 -11.06 -2.30
CA VAL A 210 9.23 -11.10 -3.08
C VAL A 210 9.47 -11.60 -4.50
N ASP A 211 10.54 -11.14 -5.16
CA ASP A 211 10.89 -11.60 -6.52
C ASP A 211 11.23 -13.11 -6.52
N ASP A 212 11.93 -13.60 -5.49
CA ASP A 212 12.24 -15.02 -5.29
C ASP A 212 10.98 -15.86 -5.06
N MET A 213 10.03 -15.34 -4.26
CA MET A 213 8.74 -15.98 -4.03
C MET A 213 7.93 -16.10 -5.34
N ALA A 214 7.88 -15.03 -6.14
CA ALA A 214 7.21 -15.03 -7.43
C ALA A 214 7.83 -16.06 -8.38
N ALA A 215 9.17 -16.11 -8.46
CA ALA A 215 9.88 -17.08 -9.27
C ALA A 215 9.66 -18.53 -8.80
N ALA A 216 9.61 -18.77 -7.48
CA ALA A 216 9.32 -20.09 -6.94
C ALA A 216 7.89 -20.55 -7.24
N LEU A 217 6.91 -19.64 -7.15
CA LEU A 217 5.52 -19.92 -7.50
C LEU A 217 5.37 -20.24 -8.98
N GLN A 218 6.00 -19.44 -9.85
CA GLN A 218 6.01 -19.67 -11.30
C GLN A 218 6.58 -21.05 -11.65
N ARG A 219 7.73 -21.44 -11.06
CA ARG A 219 8.31 -22.77 -11.24
C ARG A 219 7.36 -23.90 -10.83
N ARG A 220 6.70 -23.77 -9.66
CA ARG A 220 5.74 -24.80 -9.20
C ARG A 220 4.58 -24.99 -10.17
N LEU A 221 4.03 -23.89 -10.69
CA LEU A 221 2.93 -23.95 -11.66
C LEU A 221 3.38 -24.59 -12.98
N ASP A 222 4.58 -24.25 -13.45
CA ASP A 222 5.12 -24.86 -14.67
C ASP A 222 5.42 -26.35 -14.50
N ASP A 223 5.92 -26.76 -13.33
CA ASP A 223 6.15 -28.17 -13.02
C ASP A 223 4.84 -28.95 -12.91
N GLU A 224 3.79 -28.37 -12.31
CA GLU A 224 2.46 -28.99 -12.23
C GLU A 224 1.82 -29.15 -13.62
N ARG A 225 2.00 -28.16 -14.51
CA ARG A 225 1.59 -28.23 -15.91
C ARG A 225 2.32 -29.34 -16.67
N ARG A 226 3.66 -29.42 -16.54
CA ARG A 226 4.47 -30.48 -17.17
C ARG A 226 4.08 -31.85 -16.67
N PHE A 227 3.95 -32.01 -15.36
CA PHE A 227 3.52 -33.26 -14.74
C PHE A 227 2.18 -33.73 -15.30
N THR A 228 1.20 -32.82 -15.40
CA THR A 228 -0.12 -33.14 -15.97
C THR A 228 0.00 -33.58 -17.43
N ALA A 229 0.84 -32.91 -18.22
CA ALA A 229 1.08 -33.26 -19.62
C ALA A 229 1.76 -34.63 -19.76
N ASP A 230 2.76 -34.92 -18.93
CA ASP A 230 3.52 -36.18 -18.94
C ASP A 230 2.64 -37.36 -18.52
N VAL A 231 1.88 -37.23 -17.41
CA VAL A 231 0.91 -38.24 -16.97
C VAL A 231 -0.09 -38.54 -18.07
N ALA A 232 -0.57 -37.49 -18.73
CA ALA A 232 -1.55 -37.66 -19.79
C ALA A 232 -0.93 -38.38 -21.02
N HIS A 233 0.35 -38.15 -21.34
CA HIS A 233 1.04 -38.85 -22.42
C HIS A 233 1.25 -40.35 -22.09
N GLU A 234 1.69 -40.64 -20.87
CA GLU A 234 1.89 -41.99 -20.36
C GLU A 234 0.58 -42.79 -20.28
N LEU A 235 -0.56 -42.11 -20.04
CA LEU A 235 -1.89 -42.76 -20.04
C LEU A 235 -2.42 -43.05 -21.45
N ARG A 236 -2.07 -42.26 -22.48
CA ARG A 236 -2.57 -42.47 -23.86
C ARG A 236 -2.13 -43.81 -24.43
N THR A 237 -0.86 -44.16 -24.27
CA THR A 237 -0.24 -45.36 -24.84
C THR A 237 -0.92 -46.68 -24.40
N PRO A 238 -1.09 -46.97 -23.09
CA PRO A 238 -1.78 -48.19 -22.66
C PRO A 238 -3.25 -48.20 -23.05
N LEU A 239 -3.87 -47.03 -23.13
CA LEU A 239 -5.27 -46.89 -23.48
C LEU A 239 -5.53 -47.20 -24.97
N MET A 240 -4.68 -46.71 -25.88
CA MET A 240 -4.70 -47.12 -27.28
C MET A 240 -4.51 -48.63 -27.44
N GLY A 241 -3.63 -49.24 -26.62
CA GLY A 241 -3.46 -50.69 -26.58
C GLY A 241 -4.74 -51.42 -26.19
N LEU A 242 -5.44 -50.96 -25.15
CA LEU A 242 -6.71 -51.53 -24.71
C LEU A 242 -7.83 -51.36 -25.74
N VAL A 243 -7.94 -50.19 -26.38
CA VAL A 243 -8.92 -49.94 -27.46
C VAL A 243 -8.66 -50.87 -28.64
N THR A 244 -7.40 -51.04 -29.03
CA THR A 244 -7.01 -51.93 -30.14
C THR A 244 -7.33 -53.38 -29.80
N ALA A 245 -6.97 -53.84 -28.60
CA ALA A 245 -7.27 -55.19 -28.13
C ALA A 245 -8.78 -55.45 -28.06
N ALA A 246 -9.58 -54.48 -27.59
CA ALA A 246 -11.02 -54.58 -27.58
C ALA A 246 -11.62 -54.65 -28.99
N GLY A 247 -11.03 -53.92 -29.96
CA GLY A 247 -11.40 -54.00 -31.38
C GLY A 247 -11.23 -55.38 -32.02
N LEU A 248 -10.44 -56.28 -31.41
CA LEU A 248 -10.21 -57.65 -31.89
C LEU A 248 -11.19 -58.69 -31.30
N LEU A 249 -12.02 -58.30 -30.33
CA LEU A 249 -13.01 -59.22 -29.73
C LEU A 249 -14.16 -59.58 -30.71
N PRO A 250 -14.88 -60.70 -30.55
CA PRO A 250 -16.01 -61.04 -31.41
C PRO A 250 -17.20 -60.07 -31.24
N GLU A 251 -17.87 -59.67 -32.33
CA GLU A 251 -18.99 -58.70 -32.27
C GLU A 251 -20.30 -59.28 -31.70
N GLU A 252 -20.36 -60.59 -31.50
CA GLU A 252 -21.58 -61.34 -31.21
C GLU A 252 -22.01 -61.28 -29.73
N ASP A 253 -21.16 -60.73 -28.84
CA ASP A 253 -21.39 -60.72 -27.39
C ASP A 253 -21.67 -59.28 -26.88
N GLU A 254 -22.84 -59.08 -26.27
CA GLU A 254 -23.32 -57.78 -25.77
C GLU A 254 -22.36 -57.18 -24.72
N ALA A 255 -21.71 -58.04 -23.92
CA ALA A 255 -20.68 -57.64 -22.96
C ALA A 255 -19.43 -57.06 -23.63
N THR A 256 -19.06 -57.58 -24.81
CA THR A 256 -17.92 -57.09 -25.60
C THR A 256 -18.20 -55.71 -26.21
N GLY A 257 -19.44 -55.49 -26.67
CA GLY A 257 -19.90 -54.17 -27.13
C GLY A 257 -19.79 -53.10 -26.04
N LEU A 258 -20.25 -53.41 -24.82
CA LEU A 258 -20.17 -52.51 -23.67
C LEU A 258 -18.73 -52.16 -23.27
N VAL A 259 -17.81 -53.14 -23.31
CA VAL A 259 -16.38 -52.93 -23.00
C VAL A 259 -15.72 -52.03 -24.05
N ARG A 260 -16.01 -52.25 -25.34
CA ARG A 260 -15.50 -51.40 -26.43
C ARG A 260 -15.97 -49.96 -26.30
N ASP A 261 -17.25 -49.75 -26.05
CA ASP A 261 -17.81 -48.41 -25.90
C ASP A 261 -17.24 -47.69 -24.69
N ARG A 262 -17.01 -48.42 -23.59
CA ARG A 262 -16.37 -47.85 -22.40
C ARG A 262 -14.91 -47.48 -22.63
N LEU A 263 -14.16 -48.29 -23.38
CA LEU A 263 -12.77 -48.00 -23.74
C LEU A 263 -12.65 -46.83 -24.73
N ARG A 264 -13.55 -46.73 -25.70
CA ARG A 264 -13.63 -45.55 -26.60
C ARG A 264 -13.93 -44.28 -25.82
N ALA A 265 -14.87 -44.33 -24.87
CA ALA A 265 -15.17 -43.20 -23.99
C ALA A 265 -13.97 -42.79 -23.12
N LEU A 266 -13.23 -43.77 -22.58
CA LEU A 266 -12.01 -43.53 -21.81
C LEU A 266 -10.91 -42.90 -22.69
N SER A 267 -10.75 -43.36 -23.93
CA SER A 267 -9.78 -42.82 -24.88
C SER A 267 -10.09 -41.37 -25.21
N ALA A 268 -11.35 -41.08 -25.54
CA ALA A 268 -11.82 -39.72 -25.81
C ALA A 268 -11.59 -38.81 -24.59
N MET A 269 -11.84 -39.29 -23.37
CA MET A 269 -11.58 -38.53 -22.15
C MET A 269 -10.10 -38.17 -21.98
N VAL A 270 -9.19 -39.13 -22.20
CA VAL A 270 -7.75 -38.88 -22.09
C VAL A 270 -7.27 -37.93 -23.18
N GLU A 271 -7.80 -38.05 -24.39
CA GLU A 271 -7.50 -37.13 -25.49
C GLU A 271 -7.99 -35.70 -25.19
N ASP A 272 -9.20 -35.55 -24.68
CA ASP A 272 -9.75 -34.25 -24.27
C ASP A 272 -8.93 -33.64 -23.12
N LEU A 273 -8.49 -34.46 -22.15
CA LEU A 273 -7.65 -34.01 -21.04
C LEU A 273 -6.26 -33.55 -21.53
N LEU A 274 -5.68 -34.30 -22.46
CA LEU A 274 -4.41 -33.97 -23.12
C LEU A 274 -4.49 -32.65 -23.89
N GLU A 275 -5.60 -32.46 -24.59
CA GLU A 275 -5.84 -31.23 -25.33
C GLU A 275 -5.97 -30.03 -24.39
N ILE A 276 -6.77 -30.14 -23.32
CA ILE A 276 -6.89 -29.11 -22.28
C ILE A 276 -5.51 -28.78 -21.69
N SER A 277 -4.70 -29.79 -21.37
CA SER A 277 -3.36 -29.59 -20.82
C SER A 277 -2.42 -28.83 -21.78
N ARG A 278 -2.54 -29.06 -23.09
CA ARG A 278 -1.75 -28.34 -24.11
C ARG A 278 -2.21 -26.90 -24.30
N LEU A 279 -3.52 -26.67 -24.22
CA LEU A 279 -4.12 -25.34 -24.27
C LEU A 279 -3.67 -24.50 -23.05
N ASP A 280 -3.73 -25.08 -21.84
CA ASP A 280 -3.26 -24.43 -20.60
C ASP A 280 -1.77 -24.07 -20.62
N ALA A 281 -0.95 -24.93 -21.25
CA ALA A 281 0.49 -24.73 -21.34
C ALA A 281 0.88 -23.61 -22.34
N GLY A 282 -0.08 -23.05 -23.09
CA GLY A 282 0.19 -22.04 -24.12
C GLY A 282 1.09 -22.54 -25.26
N ALA A 283 1.24 -23.86 -25.40
CA ALA A 283 2.10 -24.50 -26.40
C ALA A 283 1.48 -24.50 -27.80
N GLU A 284 0.17 -24.22 -27.89
CA GLU A 284 -0.63 -24.25 -29.10
C GLU A 284 -0.72 -22.84 -29.70
N ARG A 285 -0.29 -22.68 -30.95
CA ARG A 285 -0.50 -21.45 -31.74
C ARG A 285 -1.52 -21.72 -32.84
N ALA A 286 -2.43 -20.79 -33.07
CA ALA A 286 -3.35 -20.84 -34.21
C ALA A 286 -2.56 -20.61 -35.51
N ARG A 287 -2.87 -21.41 -36.54
CA ARG A 287 -2.42 -21.15 -37.91
C ARG A 287 -3.63 -20.62 -38.67
N LEU A 288 -3.61 -19.32 -38.96
CA LEU A 288 -4.73 -18.64 -39.59
C LEU A 288 -4.65 -18.83 -41.10
N ASP A 289 -5.70 -19.40 -41.67
CA ASP A 289 -5.91 -19.56 -43.11
C ASP A 289 -7.24 -18.88 -43.49
N PRO A 290 -7.41 -18.38 -44.73
CA PRO A 290 -8.70 -17.91 -45.21
C PRO A 290 -9.66 -19.09 -45.40
N VAL A 291 -10.70 -19.16 -44.56
CA VAL A 291 -11.62 -20.29 -44.50
C VAL A 291 -13.05 -19.85 -44.86
N PRO A 292 -13.72 -20.49 -45.85
CA PRO A 292 -15.14 -20.30 -46.09
C PRO A 292 -15.96 -20.97 -44.97
N LEU A 293 -16.38 -20.18 -43.98
CA LEU A 293 -16.97 -20.72 -42.73
C LEU A 293 -18.25 -21.52 -42.97
N GLY A 294 -19.11 -21.08 -43.89
CA GLY A 294 -20.35 -21.78 -44.20
C GLY A 294 -20.12 -23.21 -44.72
N GLU A 295 -19.12 -23.39 -45.60
CA GLU A 295 -18.75 -24.69 -46.16
C GLU A 295 -18.10 -25.59 -45.11
N LEU A 296 -17.16 -25.04 -44.33
CA LEU A 296 -16.49 -25.77 -43.25
C LEU A 296 -17.51 -26.30 -42.23
N VAL A 297 -18.40 -25.43 -41.72
CA VAL A 297 -19.38 -25.82 -40.70
C VAL A 297 -20.37 -26.84 -41.25
N ALA A 298 -20.85 -26.66 -42.49
CA ALA A 298 -21.76 -27.62 -43.11
C ALA A 298 -21.10 -29.00 -43.28
N ASP A 299 -19.81 -29.06 -43.64
CA ASP A 299 -19.07 -30.32 -43.77
C ASP A 299 -18.81 -30.99 -42.43
N VAL A 300 -18.37 -30.22 -41.43
CA VAL A 300 -18.14 -30.72 -40.08
C VAL A 300 -19.42 -31.28 -39.48
N VAL A 301 -20.54 -30.55 -39.56
CA VAL A 301 -21.83 -31.00 -39.03
C VAL A 301 -22.29 -32.28 -39.74
N ARG A 302 -22.19 -32.35 -41.07
CA ARG A 302 -22.51 -33.55 -41.83
C ARG A 302 -21.68 -34.76 -41.39
N ARG A 303 -20.38 -34.58 -41.14
CA ARG A 303 -19.48 -35.64 -40.66
C ARG A 303 -19.79 -36.13 -39.25
N THR A 304 -20.49 -35.35 -38.42
CA THR A 304 -20.94 -35.83 -37.10
C THR A 304 -22.01 -36.92 -37.21
N GLY A 305 -22.69 -37.05 -38.35
CA GLY A 305 -23.77 -38.02 -38.55
C GLY A 305 -25.02 -37.76 -37.69
N THR A 306 -25.13 -36.57 -37.09
CA THR A 306 -26.27 -36.17 -36.26
C THR A 306 -27.35 -35.48 -37.09
N ASP A 307 -28.62 -35.58 -36.67
CA ASP A 307 -29.74 -34.87 -37.31
C ASP A 307 -29.73 -33.38 -36.89
N THR A 308 -28.86 -32.61 -37.55
CA THR A 308 -28.63 -31.20 -37.27
C THR A 308 -28.99 -30.35 -38.48
N ARG A 309 -29.84 -29.33 -38.29
CA ARG A 309 -30.17 -28.38 -39.35
C ARG A 309 -29.10 -27.30 -39.45
N VAL A 310 -28.51 -27.12 -40.63
CA VAL A 310 -27.52 -26.08 -40.88
C VAL A 310 -28.14 -24.98 -41.74
N THR A 311 -28.12 -23.74 -41.25
CA THR A 311 -28.55 -22.55 -41.99
C THR A 311 -27.37 -21.63 -42.20
N VAL A 312 -27.09 -21.27 -43.45
CA VAL A 312 -26.02 -20.33 -43.81
C VAL A 312 -26.68 -19.08 -44.37
N ALA A 313 -26.73 -18.01 -43.58
CA ALA A 313 -27.41 -16.77 -43.94
C ALA A 313 -26.48 -15.80 -44.69
N GLU A 314 -25.22 -15.69 -44.23
CA GLU A 314 -24.19 -14.82 -44.80
C GLU A 314 -22.84 -15.55 -44.69
N ALA A 315 -22.43 -16.25 -45.76
CA ALA A 315 -21.16 -16.98 -45.75
C ALA A 315 -19.99 -16.03 -46.01
N GLU A 316 -19.13 -15.84 -45.02
CA GLU A 316 -17.93 -15.01 -45.12
C GLU A 316 -16.66 -15.89 -45.08
N VAL A 317 -15.62 -15.45 -45.79
CA VAL A 317 -14.28 -16.03 -45.67
C VAL A 317 -13.58 -15.33 -44.50
N VAL A 318 -13.24 -16.09 -43.46
CA VAL A 318 -12.62 -15.56 -42.24
C VAL A 318 -11.23 -16.14 -42.06
N GLU A 319 -10.27 -15.31 -41.65
CA GLU A 319 -8.92 -15.77 -41.28
C GLU A 319 -8.97 -16.50 -39.94
N THR A 320 -8.90 -17.83 -39.96
CA THR A 320 -9.01 -18.67 -38.76
C THR A 320 -8.29 -20.01 -38.94
N ASP A 321 -8.14 -20.78 -37.88
CA ASP A 321 -7.59 -22.14 -37.94
C ASP A 321 -8.75 -23.15 -38.14
N PRO A 322 -8.92 -23.74 -39.34
CA PRO A 322 -10.07 -24.60 -39.64
C PRO A 322 -10.14 -25.82 -38.72
N ARG A 323 -8.99 -26.32 -38.24
CA ARG A 323 -8.94 -27.49 -37.34
C ARG A 323 -9.53 -27.17 -35.98
N ARG A 324 -9.30 -25.95 -35.47
CA ARG A 324 -9.82 -25.50 -34.17
C ARG A 324 -11.30 -25.18 -34.25
N VAL A 325 -11.73 -24.51 -35.33
CA VAL A 325 -13.16 -24.26 -35.58
C VAL A 325 -13.93 -25.58 -35.70
N GLU A 326 -13.41 -26.55 -36.45
CA GLU A 326 -13.98 -27.91 -36.51
C GLU A 326 -14.14 -28.51 -35.12
N ARG A 327 -13.08 -28.48 -34.30
CA ARG A 327 -13.11 -29.05 -32.95
C ARG A 327 -14.15 -28.38 -32.05
N ILE A 328 -14.26 -27.05 -32.11
CA ILE A 328 -15.28 -26.29 -31.37
C ILE A 328 -16.68 -26.72 -31.81
N VAL A 329 -16.94 -26.72 -33.12
CA VAL A 329 -18.27 -27.06 -33.68
C VAL A 329 -18.66 -28.49 -33.34
N VAL A 330 -17.76 -29.46 -33.46
CA VAL A 330 -18.02 -30.86 -33.08
C VAL A 330 -18.40 -30.95 -31.60
N ASN A 331 -17.67 -30.28 -30.72
CA ASN A 331 -17.94 -30.30 -29.28
C ASN A 331 -19.29 -29.65 -28.93
N LEU A 332 -19.62 -28.52 -29.56
CA LEU A 332 -20.89 -27.82 -29.34
C LEU A 332 -22.09 -28.64 -29.85
N VAL A 333 -22.01 -29.20 -31.06
CA VAL A 333 -23.08 -30.02 -31.67
C VAL A 333 -23.27 -31.33 -30.92
N THR A 334 -22.17 -32.00 -30.54
CA THR A 334 -22.25 -33.23 -29.74
C THR A 334 -22.85 -32.95 -28.35
N ASN A 335 -22.54 -31.80 -27.75
CA ASN A 335 -23.14 -31.38 -26.49
C ASN A 335 -24.65 -31.12 -26.63
N ALA A 336 -25.06 -30.42 -27.69
CA ALA A 336 -26.46 -30.12 -27.99
C ALA A 336 -27.30 -31.41 -28.18
N HIS A 337 -26.78 -32.41 -28.88
CA HIS A 337 -27.46 -33.71 -29.06
C HIS A 337 -27.48 -34.57 -27.80
N ARG A 338 -26.42 -34.50 -26.97
CA ARG A 338 -26.32 -35.34 -25.78
C ARG A 338 -27.13 -34.79 -24.59
N HIS A 339 -27.14 -33.47 -24.42
CA HIS A 339 -27.66 -32.80 -23.22
C HIS A 339 -28.81 -31.84 -23.52
N GLY A 340 -28.98 -31.44 -24.78
CA GLY A 340 -30.07 -30.57 -25.22
C GLY A 340 -31.31 -31.36 -25.64
N GLY A 341 -32.12 -30.73 -26.48
CA GLY A 341 -33.31 -31.31 -27.09
C GLY A 341 -33.38 -31.00 -28.58
N ALA A 342 -33.94 -31.92 -29.37
CA ALA A 342 -34.17 -31.70 -30.79
C ALA A 342 -35.29 -30.66 -31.03
N PRO A 343 -35.25 -29.90 -32.13
CA PRO A 343 -34.21 -29.90 -33.18
C PRO A 343 -32.92 -29.19 -32.72
N VAL A 344 -31.77 -29.68 -33.20
CA VAL A 344 -30.48 -28.97 -33.05
C VAL A 344 -30.22 -28.18 -34.33
N GLU A 345 -29.93 -26.89 -34.17
CA GLU A 345 -29.80 -25.94 -35.27
C GLU A 345 -28.44 -25.24 -35.20
N VAL A 346 -27.74 -25.20 -36.33
CA VAL A 346 -26.47 -24.49 -36.49
C VAL A 346 -26.67 -23.37 -37.50
N THR A 347 -26.48 -22.14 -37.07
CA THR A 347 -26.59 -20.95 -37.94
C THR A 347 -25.23 -20.32 -38.13
N VAL A 348 -24.84 -20.08 -39.37
CA VAL A 348 -23.64 -19.32 -39.75
C VAL A 348 -24.05 -18.01 -40.39
N ALA A 349 -23.60 -16.89 -39.82
CA ALA A 349 -23.83 -15.55 -40.33
C ALA A 349 -22.58 -14.68 -40.11
N GLY A 350 -21.95 -14.25 -41.21
CA GLY A 350 -20.65 -13.59 -41.20
C GLY A 350 -19.58 -14.46 -40.53
N GLY A 351 -18.81 -13.86 -39.62
CA GLY A 351 -17.85 -14.54 -38.73
C GLY A 351 -18.46 -15.23 -37.50
N ARG A 352 -19.79 -15.38 -37.41
CA ARG A 352 -20.46 -15.94 -36.23
C ARG A 352 -21.09 -17.31 -36.50
N ILE A 353 -20.83 -18.25 -35.60
CA ILE A 353 -21.42 -19.59 -35.59
C ILE A 353 -22.27 -19.72 -34.33
N THR A 354 -23.55 -20.05 -34.48
CA THR A 354 -24.47 -20.25 -33.36
C THR A 354 -25.02 -21.66 -33.39
N VAL A 355 -24.85 -22.41 -32.29
CA VAL A 355 -25.43 -23.73 -32.08
C VAL A 355 -26.55 -23.60 -31.06
N ARG A 356 -27.77 -23.98 -31.44
CA ARG A 356 -28.97 -23.92 -30.61
C ARG A 356 -29.59 -25.29 -30.46
N ASP A 357 -29.95 -25.65 -29.25
CA ASP A 357 -30.83 -26.76 -28.94
C ASP A 357 -32.17 -26.27 -28.35
N HIS A 358 -33.10 -27.20 -28.14
CA HIS A 358 -34.43 -26.95 -27.57
C HIS A 358 -34.65 -27.79 -26.29
N GLY A 359 -33.59 -28.01 -25.52
CA GLY A 359 -33.62 -28.76 -24.27
C GLY A 359 -33.90 -27.90 -23.04
N SER A 360 -33.43 -28.34 -21.87
CA SER A 360 -33.57 -27.60 -20.61
C SER A 360 -32.69 -26.35 -20.51
N GLY A 361 -31.79 -26.12 -21.47
CA GLY A 361 -30.79 -25.06 -21.44
C GLY A 361 -29.61 -25.37 -20.52
N PHE A 362 -28.66 -24.44 -20.48
CA PHE A 362 -27.51 -24.48 -19.58
C PHE A 362 -27.90 -24.19 -18.12
N PRO A 363 -27.28 -24.87 -17.15
CA PRO A 363 -27.49 -24.57 -15.73
C PRO A 363 -26.95 -23.18 -15.36
N PRO A 364 -27.55 -22.48 -14.36
CA PRO A 364 -27.14 -21.13 -13.97
C PRO A 364 -25.64 -20.98 -13.65
N ASP A 365 -25.06 -21.99 -12.99
CA ASP A 365 -23.62 -21.98 -12.65
C ASP A 365 -22.72 -21.92 -13.89
N LEU A 366 -23.13 -22.53 -15.01
CA LEU A 366 -22.37 -22.50 -16.27
C LEU A 366 -22.50 -21.12 -16.93
N LEU A 367 -23.66 -20.48 -16.85
CA LEU A 367 -23.88 -19.13 -17.37
C LEU A 367 -23.10 -18.06 -16.58
N GLU A 368 -22.98 -18.24 -15.25
CA GLU A 368 -22.26 -17.30 -14.39
C GLU A 368 -20.74 -17.48 -14.43
N ARG A 369 -20.26 -18.72 -14.44
CA ARG A 369 -18.84 -19.04 -14.22
C ARG A 369 -18.15 -19.66 -15.43
N GLY A 370 -18.88 -19.93 -16.50
CA GLY A 370 -18.39 -20.66 -17.66
C GLY A 370 -18.25 -22.18 -17.42
N PRO A 371 -17.87 -22.93 -18.47
CA PRO A 371 -17.63 -24.37 -18.38
C PRO A 371 -16.44 -24.69 -17.48
N GLN A 372 -16.56 -25.79 -16.71
CA GLN A 372 -15.54 -26.24 -15.76
C GLN A 372 -15.25 -27.73 -15.95
N ARG A 373 -13.99 -28.12 -15.73
CA ARG A 373 -13.51 -29.50 -15.88
C ARG A 373 -14.29 -30.44 -14.96
N PHE A 374 -14.64 -31.61 -15.49
CA PHE A 374 -15.29 -32.70 -14.76
C PHE A 374 -16.64 -32.35 -14.09
N ARG A 375 -17.26 -31.21 -14.44
CA ARG A 375 -18.61 -30.88 -14.00
C ARG A 375 -19.63 -31.35 -15.03
N THR A 376 -20.55 -32.19 -14.58
CA THR A 376 -21.72 -32.65 -15.33
C THR A 376 -22.95 -32.27 -14.52
N GLY A 377 -24.07 -31.93 -15.18
CA GLY A 377 -25.32 -31.58 -14.48
C GLY A 377 -25.74 -32.67 -13.49
N ALA A 378 -26.37 -32.27 -12.38
CA ALA A 378 -26.64 -33.12 -11.21
C ALA A 378 -27.44 -34.42 -11.50
N GLY A 379 -28.05 -34.55 -12.68
CA GLY A 379 -28.84 -35.72 -13.10
C GLY A 379 -28.09 -36.79 -13.92
N GLU A 380 -26.81 -36.59 -14.29
CA GLU A 380 -26.19 -37.36 -15.39
C GLU A 380 -24.86 -38.02 -15.03
N ARG A 381 -24.79 -38.69 -13.87
CA ARG A 381 -23.64 -39.53 -13.52
C ARG A 381 -23.56 -40.72 -14.49
N GLY A 382 -22.78 -40.59 -15.58
CA GLY A 382 -22.36 -41.74 -16.38
C GLY A 382 -22.25 -41.57 -17.89
N ARG A 383 -22.81 -40.50 -18.51
CA ARG A 383 -22.86 -40.37 -19.98
C ARG A 383 -22.03 -39.22 -20.59
N GLY A 384 -21.51 -38.30 -19.79
CA GLY A 384 -20.60 -37.24 -20.23
C GLY A 384 -19.53 -36.92 -19.18
N HIS A 385 -18.37 -36.44 -19.61
CA HIS A 385 -17.22 -36.17 -18.74
C HIS A 385 -17.03 -34.68 -18.41
N GLY A 386 -17.90 -33.80 -18.90
CA GLY A 386 -17.83 -32.35 -18.65
C GLY A 386 -16.66 -31.63 -19.34
N LEU A 387 -15.93 -32.31 -20.23
CA LEU A 387 -14.73 -31.76 -20.87
C LEU A 387 -15.03 -31.03 -22.19
N GLY A 388 -16.05 -31.44 -22.95
CA GLY A 388 -16.29 -30.93 -24.31
C GLY A 388 -16.47 -29.42 -24.41
N LEU A 389 -17.26 -28.80 -23.52
CA LEU A 389 -17.42 -27.34 -23.50
C LEU A 389 -16.15 -26.62 -23.02
N THR A 390 -15.36 -27.26 -22.14
CA THR A 390 -14.08 -26.72 -21.68
C THR A 390 -13.04 -26.73 -22.81
N VAL A 391 -13.00 -27.81 -23.62
CA VAL A 391 -12.17 -27.89 -24.82
C VAL A 391 -12.59 -26.82 -25.84
N ALA A 392 -13.89 -26.67 -26.10
CA ALA A 392 -14.40 -25.64 -27.02
C ALA A 392 -14.00 -24.22 -26.57
N GLN A 393 -14.10 -23.93 -25.27
CA GLN A 393 -13.67 -22.65 -24.70
C GLN A 393 -12.17 -22.41 -24.89
N GLY A 394 -11.31 -23.38 -24.52
CA GLY A 394 -9.86 -23.24 -24.67
C GLY A 394 -9.42 -23.10 -26.13
N GLN A 395 -10.07 -23.79 -27.06
CA GLN A 395 -9.81 -23.62 -28.49
C GLN A 395 -10.21 -22.23 -29.01
N ALA A 396 -11.33 -21.68 -28.53
CA ALA A 396 -11.74 -20.31 -28.86
C ALA A 396 -10.75 -19.28 -28.31
N GLU A 397 -10.21 -19.50 -27.11
CA GLU A 397 -9.17 -18.64 -26.52
C GLU A 397 -7.87 -18.63 -27.34
N VAL A 398 -7.41 -19.80 -27.83
CA VAL A 398 -6.24 -19.87 -28.73
C VAL A 398 -6.47 -19.17 -30.07
N LEU A 399 -7.71 -19.19 -30.57
CA LEU A 399 -8.11 -18.42 -31.76
C LEU A 399 -8.24 -16.91 -31.50
N GLY A 400 -8.22 -16.45 -30.24
CA GLY A 400 -8.58 -15.08 -29.88
C GLY A 400 -10.08 -14.77 -30.08
N ALA A 401 -10.89 -15.80 -30.31
CA ALA A 401 -12.31 -15.73 -30.57
C ALA A 401 -13.12 -15.57 -29.27
N ARG A 402 -14.39 -15.18 -29.38
CA ARG A 402 -15.31 -15.10 -28.24
C ARG A 402 -16.34 -16.23 -28.32
N LEU A 403 -16.29 -17.17 -27.38
CA LEU A 403 -17.33 -18.18 -27.19
C LEU A 403 -18.23 -17.77 -26.02
N THR A 404 -19.54 -17.78 -26.23
CA THR A 404 -20.55 -17.38 -25.23
C THR A 404 -21.65 -18.42 -25.12
N PHE A 405 -22.23 -18.53 -23.92
CA PHE A 405 -23.32 -19.46 -23.61
C PHE A 405 -24.50 -18.68 -23.04
N ALA A 406 -25.69 -18.93 -23.55
CA ALA A 406 -26.93 -18.33 -23.12
C ALA A 406 -28.08 -19.34 -23.19
N ASN A 407 -29.18 -19.07 -22.49
CA ASN A 407 -30.42 -19.81 -22.67
C ASN A 407 -31.40 -18.97 -23.48
N ALA A 408 -32.11 -19.61 -24.41
CA ALA A 408 -33.09 -18.92 -25.21
C ALA A 408 -34.36 -18.59 -24.39
N PRO A 409 -35.06 -17.48 -24.69
CA PRO A 409 -36.28 -17.08 -23.97
C PRO A 409 -37.40 -18.13 -24.03
N ASP A 410 -37.43 -18.89 -25.11
CA ASP A 410 -38.38 -19.95 -25.41
C ASP A 410 -37.91 -21.36 -24.99
N GLY A 411 -36.78 -21.43 -24.27
CA GLY A 411 -36.15 -22.68 -23.82
C GLY A 411 -35.04 -23.18 -24.74
N GLY A 412 -34.14 -23.98 -24.18
CA GLY A 412 -32.95 -24.49 -24.89
C GLY A 412 -31.68 -23.68 -24.68
N ALA A 413 -30.56 -24.30 -25.03
CA ALA A 413 -29.23 -23.74 -24.88
C ALA A 413 -28.74 -23.14 -26.21
N VAL A 414 -28.05 -22.00 -26.13
CA VAL A 414 -27.47 -21.30 -27.27
C VAL A 414 -25.99 -21.05 -26.99
N ALA A 415 -25.12 -21.67 -27.79
CA ALA A 415 -23.69 -21.41 -27.79
C ALA A 415 -23.32 -20.60 -29.03
N THR A 416 -22.66 -19.47 -28.85
CA THR A 416 -22.26 -18.56 -29.94
C THR A 416 -20.76 -18.37 -29.95
N LEU A 417 -20.12 -18.81 -31.03
CA LEU A 417 -18.72 -18.54 -31.37
C LEU A 417 -18.66 -17.34 -32.32
N ASP A 418 -17.95 -16.30 -31.90
CA ASP A 418 -17.69 -15.10 -32.69
C ASP A 418 -16.20 -15.05 -33.06
N LEU A 419 -15.92 -15.19 -34.36
CA LEU A 419 -14.58 -15.14 -34.96
C LEU A 419 -14.23 -13.73 -35.47
N ALA A 420 -15.12 -12.74 -35.30
CA ALA A 420 -14.81 -11.38 -35.71
C ALA A 420 -13.65 -10.81 -34.87
N PRO A 421 -12.73 -10.03 -35.47
CA PRO A 421 -11.64 -9.42 -34.73
C PRO A 421 -12.19 -8.49 -33.64
N ARG A 422 -11.71 -8.65 -32.40
CA ARG A 422 -12.00 -7.69 -31.33
C ARG A 422 -11.49 -6.31 -31.77
N PRO A 423 -12.28 -5.24 -31.68
CA PRO A 423 -11.76 -3.89 -31.91
C PRO A 423 -10.61 -3.63 -30.94
N ALA A 424 -9.51 -3.09 -31.47
CA ALA A 424 -8.26 -2.78 -30.76
C ALA A 424 -8.43 -1.70 -29.69
#